data_AF-Q8F5U9-F1
#
_entry.id   AF-Q8F5U9-F1
#
_cell.length_a   1.000
_cell.length_b   1.000
_cell.length_c   1.000
_cell.angle_alpha   90.00
_cell.angle_beta   90.00
_cell.angle_gamma   90.00
#
_symmetry.space_group_name_H-M   'P 1'
#
loop_
_entity.id
_entity.type
_entity.pdbx_description
1 polymer ?
#
loop_
_entity_poly.entity_id
_entity_poly.type
_entity_poly.pdbx_seq_one_letter_code
_entity_poly.pdbx_strand_id
1 'polypeptide(L)'
;MRKFYILLFTFFQMCTAKAIGISDPGPNDLWIQLFIRDKIEEIMNNDDLFDLTIYSDSKKFELEQTLSIGAPNAKTYGKSLTVDEKDFIYITGDTDRGIYNNAAAASGNRDLILGKYDSQMNPIWTKQIGNVGTTLCATDIAVDTNGNVYVTGNTNRNYPRALTGKEDLFLIKFDSNGNQIWSKQKGIANHETTPQKMTLDALGNVYIVGDSDGPFGGNRIERVYH
;
A
#
# COMPACT_ATOMS: atom_id res chain seq x y z
N MET A 1 19.45 -14.00 12.40
CA MET A 1 19.42 -12.53 12.53
C MET A 1 18.02 -12.08 12.08
N ARG A 2 17.17 -11.55 12.97
CA ARG A 2 15.85 -11.02 12.57
C ARG A 2 16.08 -9.69 11.83
N LYS A 3 15.75 -9.63 10.54
CA LYS A 3 15.78 -8.40 9.75
C LYS A 3 14.46 -7.67 9.96
N PHE A 4 14.52 -6.36 10.13
CA PHE A 4 13.36 -5.48 10.24
C PHE A 4 13.42 -4.52 9.06
N TYR A 5 12.39 -4.52 8.22
CA TYR A 5 12.31 -3.64 7.06
C TYR A 5 11.39 -2.47 7.41
N ILE A 6 11.92 -1.24 7.39
CA ILE A 6 11.13 -0.02 7.50
C ILE A 6 10.85 0.45 6.07
N LEU A 7 9.61 0.26 5.61
CA LEU A 7 9.15 0.79 4.34
C LEU A 7 8.67 2.23 4.55
N LEU A 8 9.57 3.18 4.33
CA LEU A 8 9.25 4.61 4.38
C LEU A 8 8.81 5.09 2.99
N PHE A 9 7.52 5.36 2.82
CA PHE A 9 6.99 5.99 1.61
C PHE A 9 7.25 7.51 1.66
N THR A 10 8.42 7.94 1.18
CA THR A 10 8.71 9.37 1.02
C THR A 10 8.13 9.89 -0.30
N PHE A 11 7.06 10.67 -0.20
CA PHE A 11 6.52 11.44 -1.31
C PHE A 11 7.34 12.71 -1.50
N PHE A 12 8.36 12.67 -2.36
CA PHE A 12 8.83 13.93 -2.93
C PHE A 12 7.78 14.44 -3.90
N GLN A 13 7.01 15.46 -3.49
CA GLN A 13 6.46 16.38 -4.48
C GLN A 13 7.65 16.94 -5.24
N MET A 14 7.83 16.55 -6.50
CA MET A 14 8.76 17.25 -7.39
C MET A 14 8.16 18.62 -7.70
N CYS A 15 8.23 19.55 -6.74
CA CYS A 15 8.46 20.92 -7.12
C CYS A 15 9.91 20.93 -7.61
N THR A 16 10.14 21.39 -8.84
CA THR A 16 11.44 21.40 -9.51
C THR A 16 12.54 21.99 -8.61
N ALA A 17 13.19 21.16 -7.82
CA ALA A 17 14.43 21.50 -7.14
C ALA A 17 15.52 21.26 -8.18
N LYS A 18 15.78 22.29 -8.98
CA LYS A 18 16.96 22.35 -9.85
C LYS A 18 18.17 22.37 -8.91
N ALA A 19 18.76 21.20 -8.66
CA ALA A 19 20.10 21.13 -8.11
C ALA A 19 21.02 21.82 -9.13
N ILE A 20 21.61 22.96 -8.76
CA ILE A 20 22.50 23.69 -9.64
C ILE A 20 23.71 22.79 -9.92
N GLY A 21 23.87 22.36 -11.18
CA GLY A 21 25.06 21.66 -11.67
C GLY A 21 24.94 20.17 -11.95
N ILE A 22 23.75 19.56 -11.87
CA ILE A 22 23.56 18.14 -12.24
C ILE A 22 22.47 18.06 -13.31
N SER A 23 22.75 17.39 -14.43
CA SER A 23 21.79 17.17 -15.51
C SER A 23 20.69 16.19 -15.08
N ASP A 24 19.46 16.40 -15.58
CA ASP A 24 18.34 15.49 -15.32
C ASP A 24 18.72 14.07 -15.76
N PRO A 25 18.45 13.04 -14.94
CA PRO A 25 18.79 11.68 -15.27
C PRO A 25 17.86 11.10 -16.34
N GLY A 26 18.39 10.13 -17.08
CA GLY A 26 17.71 9.51 -18.21
C GLY A 26 16.66 8.48 -17.78
N PRO A 27 15.87 7.96 -18.74
CA PRO A 27 14.77 7.02 -18.48
C PRO A 27 15.14 5.68 -17.83
N ASN A 28 16.42 5.43 -17.53
CA ASN A 28 16.92 4.19 -16.92
C ASN A 28 17.49 4.36 -15.50
N ASP A 29 17.42 5.56 -14.92
CA ASP A 29 18.04 5.83 -13.63
C ASP A 29 17.04 5.72 -12.48
N LEU A 30 17.33 4.79 -11.55
CA LEU A 30 16.66 4.64 -10.26
C LEU A 30 17.21 5.71 -9.30
N TRP A 31 16.35 6.64 -8.85
CA TRP A 31 16.74 7.66 -7.87
C TRP A 31 16.89 7.05 -6.47
N ILE A 32 18.04 7.29 -5.83
CA ILE A 32 18.21 7.22 -4.37
C ILE A 32 18.75 8.59 -3.93
N GLN A 33 18.03 9.33 -3.09
CA GLN A 33 18.58 10.47 -2.35
C GLN A 33 18.89 10.04 -0.92
N LEU A 34 20.17 10.03 -0.55
CA LEU A 34 20.62 9.94 0.83
C LEU A 34 20.54 11.34 1.46
N PHE A 35 19.76 11.49 2.53
CA PHE A 35 19.97 12.58 3.48
C PHE A 35 20.88 12.06 4.61
N ILE A 36 22.17 12.37 4.53
CA ILE A 36 23.08 12.28 5.67
C ILE A 36 23.09 13.67 6.32
N ARG A 37 22.63 13.79 7.57
CA ARG A 37 23.04 14.90 8.43
C ARG A 37 24.13 14.37 9.36
N ASP A 38 25.38 14.59 8.99
CA ASP A 38 26.50 14.47 9.91
C ASP A 38 27.20 15.83 10.01
N LYS A 39 27.08 16.43 11.20
CA LYS A 39 28.19 17.02 11.96
C LYS A 39 27.65 17.50 13.31
N ILE A 40 27.76 16.66 14.33
CA ILE A 40 27.94 17.12 15.70
C ILE A 40 29.45 17.33 15.85
N GLU A 41 29.94 18.54 15.58
CA GLU A 41 31.31 18.96 15.91
C GLU A 41 31.49 19.23 17.42
N GLU A 42 30.52 18.85 18.26
CA GLU A 42 30.50 19.23 19.68
C GLU A 42 31.01 18.15 20.65
N ILE A 43 31.32 16.93 20.17
CA ILE A 43 31.71 15.81 21.05
C ILE A 43 33.24 15.63 21.16
N MET A 44 34.06 16.35 20.38
CA MET A 44 35.53 16.20 20.39
C MET A 44 36.30 17.16 21.30
N ASN A 45 35.63 17.99 22.12
CA ASN A 45 36.30 19.02 22.93
C ASN A 45 36.13 18.89 24.45
N ASN A 46 35.71 17.73 24.97
CA ASN A 46 35.65 17.49 26.41
C ASN A 46 36.47 16.27 26.79
N ASP A 47 37.63 16.51 27.41
CA ASP A 47 38.56 15.49 27.92
C ASP A 47 38.12 14.88 29.28
N ASP A 48 36.92 15.19 29.77
CA ASP A 48 36.41 14.62 31.02
C ASP A 48 35.40 13.50 30.77
N LEU A 49 35.98 12.30 30.79
CA LEU A 49 35.38 10.99 30.90
C LEU A 49 34.16 10.96 31.85
N PHE A 50 32.98 10.62 31.33
CA PHE A 50 32.00 9.84 32.11
C PHE A 50 31.78 8.52 31.39
N ASP A 51 32.17 7.47 32.11
CA ASP A 51 31.86 6.07 31.87
C ASP A 51 30.34 5.92 31.69
N LEU A 52 29.90 5.95 30.44
CA LEU A 52 28.61 5.41 30.04
C LEU A 52 28.95 4.12 29.31
N THR A 53 28.90 3.02 30.06
CA THR A 53 28.61 1.70 29.51
C THR A 53 27.20 1.77 28.91
N ILE A 54 27.08 2.43 27.75
CA ILE A 54 25.87 2.42 26.95
C ILE A 54 25.74 0.99 26.48
N TYR A 55 24.67 0.34 26.95
CA TYR A 55 24.18 -0.92 26.43
C TYR A 55 24.32 -0.91 24.90
N SER A 56 25.31 -1.63 24.37
CA SER A 56 25.71 -1.61 22.96
C SER A 56 24.76 -2.41 22.07
N ASP A 57 23.47 -2.34 22.39
CA ASP A 57 22.39 -2.95 21.62
C ASP A 57 21.57 -1.88 20.87
N SER A 58 22.12 -0.68 20.68
CA SER A 58 21.62 0.25 19.67
C SER A 58 21.98 -0.31 18.30
N LYS A 59 21.22 -1.31 17.82
CA LYS A 59 21.16 -1.61 16.40
C LYS A 59 20.83 -0.31 15.69
N LYS A 60 21.84 0.27 15.06
CA LYS A 60 21.71 1.45 14.22
C LYS A 60 20.70 1.08 13.14
N PHE A 61 19.56 1.75 13.15
CA PHE A 61 18.51 1.55 12.14
C PHE A 61 18.98 2.20 10.85
N GLU A 62 19.61 1.41 9.98
CA GLU A 62 19.99 1.86 8.65
C GLU A 62 18.90 1.48 7.66
N LEU A 63 18.44 2.46 6.88
CA LEU A 63 17.52 2.22 5.78
C LEU A 63 18.29 1.49 4.68
N GLU A 64 18.03 0.19 4.52
CA GLU A 64 18.75 -0.64 3.54
C GLU A 64 18.23 -0.43 2.11
N GLN A 65 16.91 -0.29 1.94
CA GLN A 65 16.29 -0.24 0.61
C GLN A 65 14.96 0.53 0.64
N THR A 66 14.68 1.23 -0.47
CA THR A 66 13.41 1.92 -0.72
C THR A 66 12.81 1.40 -2.02
N LEU A 67 11.49 1.24 -2.05
CA LEU A 67 10.74 0.86 -3.25
C LEU A 67 9.66 1.91 -3.54
N SER A 68 9.70 2.47 -4.74
CA SER A 68 8.66 3.36 -5.26
C SER A 68 7.80 2.61 -6.27
N ILE A 69 6.48 2.68 -6.10
CA ILE A 69 5.50 2.03 -6.99
C ILE A 69 4.80 3.07 -7.89
N GLY A 70 4.75 4.34 -7.47
CA GLY A 70 4.08 5.41 -8.20
C GLY A 70 4.89 5.96 -9.38
N ALA A 71 4.21 6.38 -10.45
CA ALA A 71 4.85 7.10 -11.56
C ALA A 71 5.15 8.57 -11.21
N PRO A 72 6.10 9.22 -11.91
CA PRO A 72 6.34 10.66 -11.78
C PRO A 72 5.05 11.47 -11.96
N ASN A 73 4.87 12.50 -11.12
CA ASN A 73 3.69 13.38 -11.10
C ASN A 73 2.36 12.70 -10.72
N ALA A 74 2.39 11.44 -10.29
CA ALA A 74 1.24 10.74 -9.75
C ALA A 74 1.11 10.99 -8.24
N LYS A 75 -0.10 11.23 -7.75
CA LYS A 75 -0.41 11.06 -6.33
C LYS A 75 -0.73 9.58 -6.12
N THR A 76 0.28 8.86 -5.64
CA THR A 76 0.15 7.46 -5.24
C THR A 76 0.04 7.38 -3.72
N TYR A 77 -0.62 6.38 -3.16
CA TYR A 77 -0.68 6.16 -1.72
C TYR A 77 -0.52 4.68 -1.45
N GLY A 78 0.54 4.30 -0.72
CA GLY A 78 0.66 2.96 -0.15
C GLY A 78 -0.33 2.81 1.00
N LYS A 79 -1.06 1.70 1.04
CA LYS A 79 -2.16 1.50 2.00
C LYS A 79 -1.92 0.33 2.94
N SER A 80 -1.45 -0.78 2.39
CA SER A 80 -1.17 -1.98 3.18
C SER A 80 -0.11 -2.85 2.50
N LEU A 81 0.50 -3.71 3.29
CA LEU A 81 1.45 -4.71 2.85
C LEU A 81 1.28 -5.99 3.65
N THR A 82 1.66 -7.11 3.06
CA THR A 82 1.73 -8.40 3.72
C THR A 82 2.87 -9.24 3.17
N VAL A 83 3.27 -10.28 3.90
CA VAL A 83 4.34 -11.21 3.51
C VAL A 83 3.79 -12.62 3.63
N ASP A 84 4.00 -13.44 2.61
CA ASP A 84 3.60 -14.86 2.64
C ASP A 84 4.67 -15.76 3.27
N GLU A 85 4.35 -17.04 3.44
CA GLU A 85 5.27 -18.04 4.03
C GLU A 85 6.53 -18.31 3.18
N LYS A 86 6.59 -17.79 1.95
CA LYS A 86 7.72 -17.92 1.02
C LYS A 86 8.55 -16.62 0.94
N ASP A 87 8.33 -15.70 1.88
CA ASP A 87 8.97 -14.38 1.95
C ASP A 87 8.67 -13.48 0.74
N PHE A 88 7.61 -13.74 -0.02
CA PHE A 88 7.15 -12.78 -1.02
C PHE A 88 6.42 -11.63 -0.34
N ILE A 89 6.75 -10.42 -0.75
CA ILE A 89 6.17 -9.19 -0.23
C ILE A 89 5.07 -8.73 -1.19
N TYR A 90 3.90 -8.41 -0.64
CA TYR A 90 2.76 -7.91 -1.41
C TYR A 90 2.40 -6.53 -0.89
N ILE A 91 2.18 -5.58 -1.80
CA ILE A 91 1.86 -4.19 -1.46
C ILE A 91 0.65 -3.76 -2.25
N THR A 92 -0.28 -3.08 -1.59
CA THR A 92 -1.45 -2.47 -2.22
C THR A 92 -1.53 -0.97 -1.93
N GLY A 93 -2.16 -0.25 -2.85
CA GLY A 93 -2.38 1.18 -2.75
C GLY A 93 -3.31 1.71 -3.81
N ASP A 94 -3.34 3.02 -4.00
CA ASP A 94 -4.05 3.67 -5.09
C ASP A 94 -3.21 4.78 -5.74
N THR A 95 -3.47 5.08 -7.01
CA THR A 95 -2.78 6.14 -7.77
C THR A 95 -3.74 6.91 -8.66
N ASP A 96 -3.52 8.21 -8.88
CA ASP A 96 -4.28 9.03 -9.84
C ASP A 96 -3.68 9.07 -11.26
N ARG A 97 -2.56 8.36 -11.49
CA ARG A 97 -1.92 8.21 -12.81
C ARG A 97 -1.45 6.77 -13.03
N GLY A 98 -0.25 6.56 -13.54
CA GLY A 98 0.32 5.23 -13.78
C GLY A 98 1.13 4.70 -12.60
N ILE A 99 1.49 3.42 -12.67
CA ILE A 99 2.58 2.82 -11.89
C ILE A 99 3.92 2.99 -12.62
N TYR A 100 5.02 3.02 -11.86
CA TYR A 100 6.37 3.09 -12.41
C TYR A 100 6.64 1.86 -13.32
N ASN A 101 7.20 2.08 -14.51
CA ASN A 101 7.47 1.10 -15.58
C ASN A 101 6.27 0.48 -16.33
N ASN A 102 5.04 0.90 -16.05
CA ASN A 102 3.89 0.61 -16.91
C ASN A 102 3.04 1.88 -17.00
N ALA A 103 3.58 2.88 -17.72
CA ALA A 103 3.03 4.23 -17.86
C ALA A 103 1.72 4.28 -18.67
N ALA A 104 0.84 3.30 -18.51
CA ALA A 104 -0.56 3.49 -18.82
C ALA A 104 -1.04 4.71 -18.02
N ALA A 105 -1.66 5.67 -18.71
CA ALA A 105 -2.38 6.73 -18.04
C ALA A 105 -3.39 6.09 -17.08
N ALA A 106 -3.75 6.79 -15.99
CA ALA A 106 -4.80 6.29 -15.12
C ALA A 106 -6.03 5.92 -15.95
N SER A 107 -6.53 4.72 -15.71
CA SER A 107 -7.74 4.24 -16.33
C SER A 107 -8.94 4.91 -15.71
N GLY A 108 -8.90 5.26 -14.42
CA GLY A 108 -9.91 6.01 -13.69
C GLY A 108 -9.43 7.33 -13.09
N ASN A 109 -10.22 7.88 -12.16
CA ASN A 109 -9.79 9.02 -11.34
C ASN A 109 -8.74 8.58 -10.30
N ARG A 110 -8.89 7.35 -9.80
CA ARG A 110 -7.91 6.65 -8.97
C ARG A 110 -7.97 5.16 -9.30
N ASP A 111 -6.80 4.58 -9.50
CA ASP A 111 -6.65 3.17 -9.82
C ASP A 111 -6.03 2.43 -8.63
N LEU A 112 -6.55 1.23 -8.37
CA LEU A 112 -5.95 0.28 -7.44
C LEU A 112 -4.59 -0.16 -8.00
N ILE A 113 -3.56 -0.12 -7.15
CA ILE A 113 -2.25 -0.68 -7.45
C ILE A 113 -1.97 -1.87 -6.54
N LEU A 114 -1.39 -2.92 -7.12
CA LEU A 114 -1.02 -4.14 -6.43
C LEU A 114 0.32 -4.64 -6.97
N GLY A 115 1.25 -4.99 -6.10
CA GLY A 115 2.55 -5.54 -6.50
C GLY A 115 2.94 -6.74 -5.65
N LYS A 116 3.68 -7.65 -6.28
CA LYS A 116 4.37 -8.76 -5.64
C LYS A 116 5.87 -8.64 -5.89
N TYR A 117 6.65 -8.81 -4.83
CA TYR A 117 8.10 -8.68 -4.83
C TYR A 117 8.73 -9.89 -4.16
N ASP A 118 9.97 -10.21 -4.53
CA ASP A 118 10.77 -11.19 -3.80
C ASP A 118 11.31 -10.60 -2.48
N SER A 119 12.01 -11.43 -1.70
CA SER A 119 12.61 -11.05 -0.42
C SER A 119 13.74 -10.00 -0.54
N GLN A 120 14.20 -9.72 -1.77
CA GLN A 120 15.19 -8.69 -2.12
C GLN A 120 14.52 -7.44 -2.74
N MET A 121 13.18 -7.38 -2.67
CA MET A 121 12.34 -6.31 -3.21
C MET A 121 12.41 -6.16 -4.74
N ASN A 122 12.83 -7.20 -5.48
CA ASN A 122 12.71 -7.18 -6.93
C ASN A 122 11.24 -7.43 -7.33
N PRO A 123 10.69 -6.67 -8.29
CA PRO A 123 9.33 -6.87 -8.74
C PRO A 123 9.18 -8.20 -9.47
N ILE A 124 8.26 -9.04 -9.01
CA ILE A 124 7.82 -10.24 -9.73
C ILE A 124 6.72 -9.87 -10.70
N TRP A 125 5.73 -9.13 -10.22
CA TRP A 125 4.69 -8.52 -11.04
C TRP A 125 4.11 -7.29 -10.35
N THR A 126 3.60 -6.36 -11.14
CA THR A 126 2.82 -5.20 -10.70
C THR A 126 1.57 -5.07 -11.55
N LYS A 127 0.49 -4.59 -10.92
CA LYS A 127 -0.82 -4.42 -11.54
C LYS A 127 -1.35 -3.04 -11.18
N GLN A 128 -1.96 -2.43 -12.17
CA GLN A 128 -2.79 -1.24 -12.03
C GLN A 128 -4.17 -1.59 -12.56
N ILE A 129 -5.18 -1.36 -11.75
CA ILE A 129 -6.54 -1.78 -11.99
C ILE A 129 -7.43 -0.56 -11.81
N GLY A 130 -8.16 -0.21 -12.87
CA GLY A 130 -9.02 0.96 -12.88
C GLY A 130 -10.05 0.89 -13.99
N ASN A 131 -11.09 1.72 -13.86
CA ASN A 131 -12.14 1.89 -14.85
C ASN A 131 -12.35 3.39 -15.11
N VAL A 132 -12.70 3.74 -16.35
CA VAL A 132 -12.94 5.14 -16.77
C VAL A 132 -13.85 5.89 -15.80
N GLY A 133 -13.33 7.00 -15.26
CA GLY A 133 -14.04 7.88 -14.32
C GLY A 133 -14.33 7.28 -12.94
N THR A 134 -13.79 6.11 -12.62
CA THR A 134 -13.96 5.42 -11.33
C THR A 134 -12.84 5.77 -10.36
N THR A 135 -13.16 5.87 -9.08
CA THR A 135 -12.18 5.89 -7.99
C THR A 135 -12.18 4.52 -7.32
N LEU A 136 -11.04 3.83 -7.33
CA LEU A 136 -10.79 2.61 -6.55
C LEU A 136 -9.77 2.91 -5.45
N CYS A 137 -10.25 3.03 -4.22
CA CYS A 137 -9.40 3.27 -3.06
C CYS A 137 -9.09 1.95 -2.37
N ALA A 138 -7.85 1.48 -2.45
CA ALA A 138 -7.41 0.31 -1.69
C ALA A 138 -7.33 0.64 -0.20
N THR A 139 -7.59 -0.36 0.64
CA THR A 139 -7.54 -0.20 2.11
C THR A 139 -6.70 -1.30 2.75
N ASP A 140 -6.85 -2.55 2.30
CA ASP A 140 -6.09 -3.66 2.85
C ASP A 140 -5.84 -4.81 1.86
N ILE A 141 -4.86 -5.64 2.19
CA ILE A 141 -4.42 -6.80 1.42
C ILE A 141 -4.22 -8.02 2.33
N ALA A 142 -4.60 -9.20 1.85
CA ALA A 142 -4.29 -10.47 2.49
C ALA A 142 -3.91 -11.53 1.46
N VAL A 143 -3.15 -12.54 1.86
CA VAL A 143 -2.68 -13.63 0.99
C VAL A 143 -2.98 -14.97 1.67
N ASP A 144 -3.57 -15.92 0.92
CA ASP A 144 -3.81 -17.27 1.42
C ASP A 144 -2.59 -18.20 1.25
N THR A 145 -2.64 -19.39 1.83
CA THR A 145 -1.54 -20.38 1.79
C THR A 145 -1.22 -20.88 0.38
N ASN A 146 -2.14 -20.71 -0.58
CA ASN A 146 -1.90 -21.02 -1.99
C ASN A 146 -1.27 -19.84 -2.76
N GLY A 147 -1.04 -18.71 -2.09
CA GLY A 147 -0.52 -17.48 -2.70
C GLY A 147 -1.57 -16.69 -3.47
N ASN A 148 -2.87 -16.96 -3.28
CA ASN A 148 -3.89 -16.08 -3.85
C ASN A 148 -3.97 -14.79 -3.05
N VAL A 149 -4.10 -13.68 -3.76
CA VAL A 149 -4.09 -12.34 -3.18
C VAL A 149 -5.52 -11.80 -3.11
N TYR A 150 -5.89 -11.24 -1.98
CA TYR A 150 -7.17 -10.60 -1.76
C TYR A 150 -6.92 -9.12 -1.48
N VAL A 151 -7.65 -8.25 -2.15
CA VAL A 151 -7.58 -6.80 -1.93
C VAL A 151 -8.98 -6.27 -1.69
N THR A 152 -9.12 -5.45 -0.65
CA THR A 152 -10.38 -4.76 -0.36
C THR A 152 -10.20 -3.24 -0.36
N GLY A 153 -11.31 -2.55 -0.57
CA GLY A 153 -11.35 -1.11 -0.73
C GLY A 153 -12.76 -0.63 -0.99
N ASN A 154 -12.91 0.66 -1.27
CA ASN A 154 -14.18 1.28 -1.60
C ASN A 154 -14.13 1.91 -3.00
N THR A 155 -15.31 2.02 -3.61
CA THR A 155 -15.50 2.67 -4.90
C THR A 155 -16.76 3.54 -4.91
N ASN A 156 -16.70 4.64 -5.65
CA ASN A 156 -17.80 5.58 -5.86
C ASN A 156 -18.51 5.40 -7.22
N ARG A 157 -18.23 4.29 -7.92
CA ARG A 157 -18.75 3.95 -9.25
C ARG A 157 -18.94 2.44 -9.40
N ASN A 158 -19.28 2.03 -10.61
CA ASN A 158 -19.47 0.64 -10.97
C ASN A 158 -18.13 -0.09 -11.04
N TYR A 159 -17.86 -1.01 -10.10
CA TYR A 159 -16.66 -1.85 -10.11
C TYR A 159 -16.70 -3.02 -9.11
N PRO A 160 -16.81 -4.29 -9.54
CA PRO A 160 -17.12 -4.78 -10.89
C PRO A 160 -18.63 -4.78 -11.20
N ARG A 161 -19.50 -4.36 -10.26
CA ARG A 161 -20.96 -4.38 -10.41
C ARG A 161 -21.51 -2.96 -10.42
N ALA A 162 -22.83 -2.81 -10.48
CA ALA A 162 -23.46 -1.50 -10.33
C ALA A 162 -23.25 -0.98 -8.90
N LEU A 163 -22.95 0.31 -8.79
CA LEU A 163 -22.91 1.03 -7.53
C LEU A 163 -24.29 0.96 -6.85
N THR A 164 -24.31 0.62 -5.57
CA THR A 164 -25.53 0.55 -4.76
C THR A 164 -25.68 1.80 -3.90
N GLY A 165 -24.62 2.19 -3.19
CA GLY A 165 -24.58 3.33 -2.28
C GLY A 165 -23.96 4.59 -2.87
N LYS A 166 -23.49 5.48 -2.00
CA LYS A 166 -22.59 6.58 -2.37
C LYS A 166 -21.18 6.05 -2.61
N GLU A 167 -20.77 5.13 -1.74
CA GLU A 167 -19.57 4.32 -1.88
C GLU A 167 -19.87 2.87 -1.49
N ASP A 168 -19.38 1.94 -2.31
CA ASP A 168 -19.50 0.51 -2.06
C ASP A 168 -18.15 -0.09 -1.73
N LEU A 169 -18.16 -1.06 -0.81
CA LEU A 169 -17.03 -1.96 -0.59
C LEU A 169 -16.83 -2.85 -1.81
N PHE A 170 -15.58 -3.03 -2.22
CA PHE A 170 -15.17 -4.07 -3.14
C PHE A 170 -14.23 -5.09 -2.47
N LEU A 171 -14.22 -6.30 -3.03
CA LEU A 171 -13.26 -7.35 -2.70
C LEU A 171 -12.84 -8.03 -4.00
N ILE A 172 -11.54 -8.09 -4.27
CA ILE A 172 -10.98 -8.71 -5.47
C ILE A 172 -10.05 -9.83 -5.05
N LYS A 173 -10.16 -10.99 -5.71
CA LYS A 173 -9.21 -12.10 -5.58
C LYS A 173 -8.38 -12.23 -6.84
N PHE A 174 -7.07 -12.39 -6.67
CA PHE A 174 -6.10 -12.69 -7.72
C PHE A 174 -5.43 -14.04 -7.43
N ASP A 175 -4.99 -14.73 -8.48
CA ASP A 175 -4.10 -15.89 -8.35
C ASP A 175 -2.66 -15.44 -7.99
N SER A 176 -1.77 -16.41 -7.76
CA SER A 176 -0.36 -16.15 -7.40
C SER A 176 0.45 -15.43 -8.49
N ASN A 177 -0.06 -15.42 -9.74
CA ASN A 177 0.53 -14.76 -10.90
C ASN A 177 -0.07 -13.36 -11.14
N GLY A 178 -0.99 -12.93 -10.26
CA GLY A 178 -1.66 -11.63 -10.35
C GLY A 178 -2.80 -11.58 -11.36
N ASN A 179 -3.33 -12.71 -11.81
CA ASN A 179 -4.54 -12.74 -12.65
C ASN A 179 -5.78 -12.65 -11.76
N GLN A 180 -6.72 -11.75 -12.10
CA GLN A 180 -7.96 -11.64 -11.35
C GLN A 180 -8.81 -12.92 -11.52
N ILE A 181 -9.15 -13.57 -10.40
CA ILE A 181 -10.03 -14.74 -10.38
C ILE A 181 -11.49 -14.29 -10.30
N TRP A 182 -11.80 -13.40 -9.35
CA TRP A 182 -13.14 -12.86 -9.18
C TRP A 182 -13.09 -11.51 -8.46
N SER A 183 -14.19 -10.77 -8.55
CA SER A 183 -14.40 -9.54 -7.80
C SER A 183 -15.86 -9.44 -7.34
N LYS A 184 -16.06 -8.80 -6.18
CA LYS A 184 -17.35 -8.56 -5.55
C LYS A 184 -17.45 -7.09 -5.18
N GLN A 185 -18.66 -6.56 -5.22
CA GLN A 185 -18.99 -5.21 -4.77
C GLN A 185 -20.29 -5.24 -3.98
N LYS A 186 -20.34 -4.51 -2.88
CA LYS A 186 -21.49 -4.43 -2.00
C LYS A 186 -21.50 -3.09 -1.26
N GLY A 187 -22.64 -2.40 -1.32
CA GLY A 187 -22.93 -1.29 -0.42
C GLY A 187 -24.39 -1.28 -0.02
N ILE A 188 -24.83 -0.12 0.45
CA ILE A 188 -26.17 0.15 0.96
C ILE A 188 -26.69 1.40 0.26
N ALA A 189 -27.94 1.37 -0.21
CA ALA A 189 -28.54 2.49 -0.93
C ALA A 189 -28.43 3.80 -0.13
N ASN A 190 -27.93 4.87 -0.78
CA ASN A 190 -27.73 6.21 -0.22
C ASN A 190 -26.68 6.35 0.90
N HIS A 191 -25.92 5.28 1.18
CA HIS A 191 -24.97 5.20 2.28
C HIS A 191 -23.56 4.93 1.78
N GLU A 192 -22.57 5.22 2.62
CA GLU A 192 -21.16 4.90 2.41
C GLU A 192 -20.83 3.58 3.12
N THR A 193 -20.03 2.74 2.46
CA THR A 193 -19.50 1.50 3.03
C THR A 193 -18.00 1.44 2.76
N THR A 194 -17.20 1.57 3.81
CA THR A 194 -15.74 1.69 3.71
C THR A 194 -15.07 0.56 4.49
N PRO A 195 -14.42 -0.42 3.84
CA PRO A 195 -13.59 -1.37 4.55
C PRO A 195 -12.37 -0.67 5.15
N GLN A 196 -11.87 -1.19 6.27
CA GLN A 196 -10.65 -0.71 6.93
C GLN A 196 -9.58 -1.78 6.96
N LYS A 197 -9.96 -3.01 7.34
CA LYS A 197 -9.04 -4.15 7.46
C LYS A 197 -9.68 -5.45 7.03
N MET A 198 -8.85 -6.39 6.60
CA MET A 198 -9.24 -7.72 6.18
C MET A 198 -8.28 -8.77 6.71
N THR A 199 -8.81 -9.95 7.03
CA THR A 199 -8.00 -11.13 7.33
C THR A 199 -8.61 -12.38 6.71
N LEU A 200 -7.81 -13.44 6.64
CA LEU A 200 -8.18 -14.74 6.12
C LEU A 200 -8.02 -15.80 7.22
N ASP A 201 -8.90 -16.79 7.24
CA ASP A 201 -8.61 -18.02 7.98
C ASP A 201 -7.85 -19.04 7.10
N ALA A 202 -7.45 -20.16 7.71
CA ALA A 202 -6.71 -21.22 7.04
C ALA A 202 -7.48 -21.91 5.89
N LEU A 203 -8.80 -21.74 5.82
CA LEU A 203 -9.65 -22.26 4.74
C LEU A 203 -9.83 -21.22 3.61
N GLY A 204 -9.30 -20.00 3.79
CA GLY A 204 -9.45 -18.89 2.85
C GLY A 204 -10.78 -18.15 2.97
N ASN A 205 -11.50 -18.29 4.09
CA ASN A 205 -12.66 -17.43 4.36
C ASN A 205 -12.19 -16.02 4.67
N VAL A 206 -12.93 -15.04 4.17
CA VAL A 206 -12.56 -13.61 4.23
C VAL A 206 -13.37 -12.91 5.30
N TYR A 207 -12.69 -12.23 6.22
CA TYR A 207 -13.29 -11.41 7.28
C TYR A 207 -12.88 -9.97 7.05
N ILE A 208 -13.85 -9.06 6.94
CA ILE A 208 -13.61 -7.64 6.69
C ILE A 208 -14.28 -6.84 7.79
N VAL A 209 -13.56 -5.86 8.32
CA VAL A 209 -14.08 -4.86 9.25
C VAL A 209 -13.99 -3.48 8.59
N GLY A 210 -14.92 -2.61 8.94
CA GLY A 210 -14.98 -1.26 8.38
C GLY A 210 -16.18 -0.47 8.89
N ASP A 211 -16.41 0.67 8.26
CA ASP A 211 -17.42 1.64 8.66
C ASP A 211 -18.56 1.70 7.64
N SER A 212 -19.76 2.02 8.12
CA SER A 212 -20.88 2.43 7.28
C SER A 212 -21.75 3.42 8.02
N ASP A 213 -22.29 4.40 7.29
CA ASP A 213 -23.31 5.32 7.80
C ASP A 213 -24.74 4.75 7.67
N GLY A 214 -24.86 3.48 7.27
CA GLY A 214 -26.12 2.74 7.12
C GLY A 214 -26.07 1.32 7.72
N PRO A 215 -27.19 0.58 7.70
CA PRO A 215 -27.32 -0.75 8.32
C PRO A 215 -26.64 -1.86 7.49
N PHE A 216 -25.30 -1.92 7.52
CA PHE A 216 -24.54 -2.98 6.82
C PHE A 216 -24.74 -4.33 7.51
N GLY A 217 -25.29 -5.32 6.78
CA GLY A 217 -25.55 -6.65 7.33
C GLY A 217 -27.01 -6.91 7.75
N GLY A 218 -27.91 -5.95 7.58
CA GLY A 218 -29.36 -6.13 7.74
C GLY A 218 -29.95 -5.44 8.97
N ASN A 219 -31.24 -5.70 9.24
CA ASN A 219 -31.97 -5.05 10.32
C ASN A 219 -31.37 -5.37 11.70
N ARG A 220 -31.29 -4.35 12.56
CA ARG A 220 -30.98 -4.50 13.99
C ARG A 220 -31.96 -5.50 14.60
N ILE A 221 -31.46 -6.65 15.05
CA ILE A 221 -32.27 -7.57 15.85
C ILE A 221 -32.45 -6.92 17.23
N GLU A 222 -33.59 -6.28 17.47
CA GLU A 222 -33.98 -5.94 18.83
C GLU A 222 -34.18 -7.25 19.60
N ARG A 223 -33.29 -7.53 20.55
CA ARG A 223 -33.52 -8.62 21.50
C ARG A 223 -34.70 -8.20 22.37
N VAL A 224 -35.87 -8.73 22.05
CA VAL A 224 -36.99 -8.73 22.99
C VAL A 224 -36.62 -9.71 24.11
N TYR A 225 -36.27 -9.16 25.27
CA TYR A 225 -36.24 -9.95 26.50
C TYR A 225 -37.71 -10.19 26.89
N HIS A 226 -38.16 -11.44 26.73
CA HIS A 226 -39.39 -11.92 27.36
C HIS A 226 -39.08 -12.44 28.76
#